data_AF-A0A7Y3PDH9-F1
#
_entry.id   AF-A0A7Y3PDH9-F1
#
_cell.length_a   1.000
_cell.length_b   1.000
_cell.length_c   1.000
_cell.angle_alpha   90.00
_cell.angle_beta   90.00
_cell.angle_gamma   90.00
#
_symmetry.space_group_name_H-M   'P 1'
#
loop_
_entity.id
_entity.type
_entity.pdbx_description
1 polymer ?
#
loop_
_entity_poly.entity_id
_entity_poly.type
_entity_poly.pdbx_seq_one_letter_code
_entity_poly.pdbx_strand_id
1 'polypeptide(L)'
;MTRRRAGQATTEVVLLFPMFVFFLLAFAKIFALLILVQKLEIASFYAARRWQLESHRNVAYEGQDQGALLTNINNNVMGYLGYNTPSVSTFLDLDQNCRSTSTCPATSPGVTVQRAQVWNVVTVTACTKPLTLPLYTSPGFVFCSTKYVPNRDRPIAFVLPGGSSH
;
A
#
# COMPACT_ATOMS: atom_id res chain seq x y z
N MET A 1 -54.51 -27.01 -33.20
CA MET A 1 -54.00 -26.90 -31.82
C MET A 1 -52.59 -26.31 -31.84
N THR A 2 -52.46 -24.99 -31.83
CA THR A 2 -51.16 -24.30 -31.79
C THR A 2 -50.82 -23.92 -30.36
N ARG A 3 -49.94 -24.72 -29.74
CA ARG A 3 -49.48 -24.55 -28.36
C ARG A 3 -48.59 -23.29 -28.30
N ARG A 4 -49.15 -22.17 -27.83
CA ARG A 4 -48.37 -20.96 -27.53
C ARG A 4 -47.32 -21.31 -26.48
N ARG A 5 -46.05 -21.28 -26.87
CA ARG A 5 -44.91 -21.32 -25.95
C ARG A 5 -44.87 -19.98 -25.21
N ALA A 6 -45.34 -19.96 -23.96
CA ALA A 6 -45.21 -18.80 -23.09
C ALA A 6 -43.73 -18.58 -22.74
N GLY A 7 -43.32 -17.31 -22.67
CA GLY A 7 -41.93 -16.85 -22.69
C GLY A 7 -41.03 -17.49 -21.64
N GLN A 8 -40.12 -18.35 -22.11
CA GLN A 8 -39.02 -18.93 -21.33
C GLN A 8 -37.74 -18.07 -21.40
N ALA A 9 -37.76 -16.96 -22.14
CA ALA A 9 -36.59 -16.10 -22.34
C ALA A 9 -36.33 -15.12 -21.18
N THR A 10 -37.32 -14.84 -20.32
CA THR A 10 -37.13 -13.93 -19.18
C THR A 10 -36.52 -14.61 -17.95
N THR A 11 -36.69 -15.93 -17.79
CA THR A 11 -36.16 -16.66 -16.63
C THR A 11 -34.66 -16.87 -16.68
N GLU A 12 -34.08 -16.94 -17.87
CA GLU A 12 -32.62 -17.10 -18.05
C GLU A 12 -31.88 -15.80 -17.71
N VAL A 13 -32.39 -14.65 -18.15
CA VAL A 13 -31.82 -13.31 -17.85
C VAL A 13 -31.88 -13.00 -16.34
N VAL A 14 -32.93 -13.44 -15.65
CA VAL A 14 -33.11 -13.23 -14.20
C VAL A 14 -32.08 -13.98 -13.36
N LEU A 15 -31.58 -15.13 -13.84
CA LEU A 15 -30.49 -15.87 -13.18
C LEU A 15 -29.11 -15.37 -13.61
N LEU A 16 -28.97 -14.93 -14.86
CA LEU A 16 -27.69 -14.46 -15.40
C LEU A 16 -27.28 -13.10 -14.82
N PHE A 17 -28.24 -12.22 -14.54
CA PHE A 17 -27.97 -10.91 -13.94
C PHE A 17 -27.27 -10.97 -12.56
N PRO A 18 -27.80 -11.67 -11.53
CA PRO A 18 -27.14 -11.76 -10.23
C PRO A 18 -25.80 -12.51 -10.30
N MET A 19 -25.69 -13.50 -11.19
CA MET A 19 -24.42 -14.19 -11.44
C MET A 19 -23.38 -13.24 -12.03
N PHE A 20 -23.76 -12.41 -13.00
CA PHE A 20 -22.90 -11.38 -13.59
C PHE A 20 -22.47 -10.32 -12.57
N VAL A 21 -23.40 -9.82 -11.74
CA VAL A 21 -23.10 -8.85 -10.69
C VAL A 21 -22.11 -9.42 -9.67
N PHE A 22 -22.26 -10.69 -9.28
CA PHE A 22 -21.32 -11.37 -8.39
C PHE A 22 -19.90 -11.40 -8.98
N PHE A 23 -19.75 -11.78 -10.26
CA PHE A 23 -18.45 -11.77 -10.93
C PHE A 23 -17.85 -10.36 -10.99
N LEU A 24 -18.65 -9.35 -11.29
CA LEU A 24 -18.19 -7.96 -11.37
C LEU A 24 -17.64 -7.49 -10.01
N LEU A 25 -18.35 -7.78 -8.92
CA LEU A 25 -17.88 -7.45 -7.56
C LEU A 25 -16.61 -8.22 -7.19
N ALA A 26 -16.51 -9.50 -7.56
CA ALA A 26 -15.31 -10.30 -7.33
C ALA A 26 -14.08 -9.73 -8.08
N PHE A 27 -14.24 -9.37 -9.35
CA PHE A 27 -13.17 -8.74 -10.14
C PHE A 27 -12.78 -7.37 -9.62
N ALA A 28 -13.75 -6.56 -9.17
CA ALA A 28 -13.48 -5.25 -8.57
C ALA A 28 -12.56 -5.38 -7.33
N LYS A 29 -12.75 -6.44 -6.52
CA LYS A 29 -11.90 -6.69 -5.34
C LYS A 29 -10.49 -7.15 -5.71
N ILE A 30 -10.33 -8.00 -6.73
CA ILE A 30 -8.99 -8.37 -7.23
C ILE A 30 -8.27 -7.14 -7.78
N PHE A 31 -8.99 -6.31 -8.55
CA PHE A 31 -8.46 -5.07 -9.10
C PHE A 31 -8.05 -4.08 -8.00
N ALA A 32 -8.85 -3.95 -6.94
CA ALA A 32 -8.52 -3.13 -5.77
C ALA A 32 -7.20 -3.58 -5.12
N LEU A 33 -6.97 -4.88 -4.97
CA LEU A 33 -5.73 -5.42 -4.42
C LEU A 33 -4.52 -5.12 -5.30
N LEU A 34 -4.66 -5.19 -6.64
CA LEU A 34 -3.59 -4.81 -7.57
C LEU A 34 -3.25 -3.32 -7.49
N ILE A 35 -4.26 -2.45 -7.41
CA ILE A 35 -4.07 -1.00 -7.20
C ILE A 35 -3.33 -0.75 -5.89
N LEU A 36 -3.68 -1.47 -4.82
CA LEU A 36 -3.03 -1.33 -3.52
C LEU A 36 -1.54 -1.63 -3.62
N VAL A 37 -1.15 -2.72 -4.28
CA VAL A 37 0.27 -3.08 -4.46
C VAL A 37 1.01 -2.01 -5.26
N GLN A 38 0.42 -1.49 -6.34
CA GLN A 38 1.02 -0.42 -7.13
C GLN A 38 1.19 0.88 -6.34
N LYS A 39 0.15 1.28 -5.59
CA LYS A 39 0.22 2.44 -4.69
C LYS A 39 1.30 2.26 -3.62
N LEU A 40 1.37 1.08 -3.01
CA LEU A 40 2.36 0.77 -1.99
C LEU A 40 3.78 0.85 -2.55
N GLU A 41 4.00 0.38 -3.78
CA GLU A 41 5.30 0.49 -4.43
C GLU A 41 5.70 1.94 -4.69
N ILE A 42 4.81 2.77 -5.25
CA ILE A 42 5.09 4.21 -5.47
C ILE A 42 5.33 4.94 -4.13
N ALA A 43 4.52 4.63 -3.12
CA ALA A 43 4.65 5.20 -1.79
C ALA A 43 6.00 4.87 -1.14
N SER A 44 6.48 3.63 -1.33
CA SER A 44 7.78 3.20 -0.81
C SER A 44 8.96 3.94 -1.45
N PHE A 45 8.90 4.21 -2.75
CA PHE A 45 9.91 5.02 -3.44
C PHE A 45 9.91 6.47 -2.94
N TYR A 46 8.72 7.06 -2.79
CA TYR A 46 8.58 8.40 -2.21
C TYR A 46 9.16 8.46 -0.80
N ALA A 47 8.77 7.54 0.08
CA ALA A 47 9.21 7.52 1.48
C ALA A 47 10.73 7.40 1.59
N ALA A 48 11.32 6.47 0.85
CA ALA A 48 12.76 6.25 0.82
C ALA A 48 13.53 7.48 0.32
N ARG A 49 13.07 8.09 -0.78
CA ARG A 49 13.72 9.27 -1.34
C ARG A 49 13.59 10.49 -0.44
N ARG A 50 12.42 10.69 0.17
CA ARG A 50 12.17 11.79 1.10
C ARG A 50 13.04 11.65 2.36
N TRP A 51 13.12 10.43 2.90
CA TRP A 51 14.00 10.13 4.02
C TRP A 51 15.46 10.42 3.67
N GLN A 52 15.94 9.95 2.51
CA GLN A 52 17.31 10.19 2.05
C GLN A 52 17.65 11.69 2.01
N LEU A 53 16.80 12.50 1.38
CA LEU A 53 17.08 13.92 1.17
C LEU A 53 17.04 14.74 2.47
N GLU A 54 16.02 14.51 3.30
CA GLU A 54 15.83 15.31 4.52
C GLU A 54 16.78 14.90 5.63
N SER A 55 17.04 13.59 5.81
CA SER A 55 18.00 13.14 6.83
C SER A 55 19.43 13.59 6.50
N HIS A 56 19.81 13.63 5.21
CA HIS A 56 21.14 14.08 4.79
C HIS A 56 21.30 15.60 4.82
N ARG A 57 20.23 16.36 4.53
CA ARG A 57 20.27 17.83 4.56
C ARG A 57 20.22 18.39 5.97
N ASN A 58 19.42 17.80 6.86
CA ASN A 58 19.16 18.35 8.20
C ASN A 58 19.99 17.62 9.26
N VAL A 59 21.28 17.51 8.99
CA VAL A 59 22.31 16.89 9.83
C VAL A 59 22.19 17.26 11.31
N ALA A 60 21.99 18.55 11.59
CA ALA A 60 21.96 19.09 12.95
C ALA A 60 20.72 18.65 13.76
N TYR A 61 19.69 18.10 13.10
CA TYR A 61 18.41 17.72 13.70
C TYR A 61 18.20 16.20 13.70
N GLU A 62 19.28 15.40 13.63
CA GLU A 62 19.21 13.94 13.55
C GLU A 62 18.32 13.30 14.64
N GLY A 63 18.35 13.86 15.86
CA GLY A 63 17.50 13.40 16.96
C GLY A 63 15.99 13.54 16.72
N GLN A 64 15.58 14.40 15.78
CA GLN A 64 14.18 14.63 15.42
C GLN A 64 13.71 13.79 14.23
N ASP A 65 14.60 13.01 13.58
CA ASP A 65 14.25 12.26 12.38
C ASP A 65 13.22 11.16 12.65
N GLN A 66 13.36 10.46 13.79
CA GLN A 66 12.40 9.42 14.21
C GLN A 66 11.05 10.01 14.67
N GLY A 67 11.03 11.31 15.02
CA GLY A 67 9.83 12.01 15.45
C GLY A 67 9.18 12.78 14.31
N ALA A 68 9.69 13.98 14.04
CA ALA A 68 9.07 14.94 13.12
C ALA A 68 9.14 14.48 11.65
N LEU A 69 10.31 14.02 11.19
CA LEU A 69 10.50 13.61 9.79
C LEU A 69 9.69 12.35 9.47
N LEU A 70 9.82 11.31 10.30
CA LEU A 70 9.08 10.06 10.14
C LEU A 70 7.56 10.31 10.16
N THR A 71 7.06 11.11 11.11
CA THR A 71 5.63 11.43 11.20
C THR A 71 5.14 12.18 9.96
N ASN A 72 5.92 13.14 9.44
CA ASN A 72 5.56 13.85 8.21
C ASN A 72 5.49 12.92 7.00
N ILE A 73 6.50 12.07 6.82
CA ILE A 73 6.52 11.08 5.74
C ILE A 73 5.36 10.11 5.89
N ASN A 74 5.11 9.63 7.10
CA ASN A 74 4.01 8.72 7.40
C ASN A 74 2.66 9.34 7.04
N ASN A 75 2.40 10.59 7.42
CA ASN A 75 1.15 11.28 7.10
C ASN A 75 0.93 11.39 5.58
N ASN A 76 1.99 11.70 4.82
CA ASN A 76 1.90 11.77 3.35
C ASN A 76 1.67 10.40 2.72
N VAL A 77 2.36 9.36 3.19
CA VAL A 77 2.19 7.98 2.71
C VAL A 77 0.80 7.45 3.03
N MET A 78 0.32 7.64 4.26
CA MET A 78 -1.02 7.22 4.69
C MET A 78 -2.11 7.95 3.90
N GLY A 79 -1.91 9.25 3.62
CA GLY A 79 -2.78 10.02 2.73
C GLY A 79 -2.82 9.43 1.31
N TYR A 80 -1.66 9.11 0.73
CA TYR A 80 -1.56 8.57 -0.63
C TYR A 80 -2.13 7.16 -0.78
N LEU A 81 -1.91 6.29 0.22
CA LEU A 81 -2.49 4.95 0.27
C LEU A 81 -4.02 4.99 0.42
N GLY A 82 -4.58 6.09 0.93
CA GLY A 82 -6.01 6.32 1.03
C GLY A 82 -6.59 6.04 2.42
N TYR A 83 -5.75 5.90 3.45
CA TYR A 83 -6.21 5.73 4.83
C TYR A 83 -6.99 6.94 5.36
N ASN A 84 -6.67 8.13 4.86
CA ASN A 84 -7.35 9.38 5.24
C ASN A 84 -8.63 9.65 4.44
N THR A 85 -8.96 8.79 3.47
CA THR A 85 -10.12 8.98 2.57
C THR A 85 -11.08 7.79 2.71
N PRO A 86 -12.24 7.96 3.37
CA PRO A 86 -13.16 6.86 3.68
C PRO A 86 -13.61 6.04 2.46
N SER A 87 -13.81 6.69 1.32
CA SER A 87 -14.22 6.03 0.07
C SER A 87 -13.12 5.11 -0.47
N VAL A 88 -11.86 5.55 -0.42
CA VAL A 88 -10.71 4.76 -0.90
C VAL A 88 -10.40 3.64 0.09
N SER A 89 -10.45 3.91 1.40
CA SER A 89 -10.22 2.89 2.42
C SER A 89 -11.26 1.78 2.38
N THR A 90 -12.52 2.10 2.08
CA THR A 90 -13.60 1.10 1.92
C THR A 90 -13.45 0.32 0.62
N PHE A 91 -13.04 0.98 -0.48
CA PHE A 91 -12.84 0.29 -1.76
C PHE A 91 -11.66 -0.70 -1.72
N LEU A 92 -10.54 -0.28 -1.12
CA LEU A 92 -9.31 -1.08 -0.97
C LEU A 92 -9.34 -2.00 0.27
N ASP A 93 -10.46 -2.01 1.02
CA ASP A 93 -10.63 -2.75 2.28
C ASP A 93 -9.48 -2.51 3.28
N LEU A 94 -8.99 -1.28 3.43
CA LEU A 94 -7.85 -0.98 4.30
C LEU A 94 -8.18 -1.19 5.77
N ASP A 95 -7.23 -1.73 6.53
CA ASP A 95 -7.32 -1.89 7.98
C ASP A 95 -6.15 -1.17 8.69
N GLN A 96 -6.40 -0.73 9.92
CA GLN A 96 -5.39 -0.11 10.80
C GLN A 96 -4.62 -1.14 11.63
N ASN A 97 -5.11 -2.38 11.70
CA ASN A 97 -4.49 -3.46 12.47
C ASN A 97 -3.87 -4.46 11.51
N CYS A 98 -2.55 -4.42 11.36
CA CYS A 98 -1.83 -5.35 10.51
C CYS A 98 -1.43 -6.60 11.30
N ARG A 99 -1.59 -7.77 10.69
CA ARG A 99 -1.03 -9.01 11.22
C ARG A 99 0.49 -9.02 11.02
N SER A 100 1.23 -9.26 12.09
CA SER A 100 2.68 -9.45 12.00
C SER A 100 3.01 -10.75 11.25
N THR A 101 3.88 -10.67 10.25
CA THR A 101 4.39 -11.81 9.48
C THR A 101 5.92 -11.76 9.46
N SER A 102 6.57 -12.87 9.08
CA SER A 102 8.04 -12.93 8.97
C SER A 102 8.61 -11.91 7.97
N THR A 103 7.81 -11.49 6.98
CA THR A 103 8.19 -10.49 5.97
C THR A 103 7.77 -9.07 6.36
N CYS A 104 6.70 -8.94 7.16
CA CYS A 104 6.13 -7.68 7.62
C CYS A 104 5.99 -7.69 9.14
N PRO A 105 7.03 -7.27 9.91
CA PRO A 105 6.94 -7.30 11.36
C PRO A 105 5.98 -6.24 11.93
N ALA A 106 5.69 -5.18 11.17
CA ALA A 106 4.86 -4.06 11.61
C ALA A 106 3.40 -4.49 11.87
N THR A 107 2.87 -4.08 13.02
CA THR A 107 1.49 -4.36 13.47
C THR A 107 0.50 -3.26 13.09
N SER A 108 0.97 -2.16 12.53
CA SER A 108 0.16 -1.05 12.04
C SER A 108 0.62 -0.64 10.63
N PRO A 109 -0.30 -0.11 9.80
CA PRO A 109 0.06 0.44 8.50
C PRO A 109 0.81 1.75 8.68
N GLY A 110 1.73 2.02 7.76
CA GLY A 110 2.55 3.22 7.80
C GLY A 110 3.98 2.95 7.38
N VAL A 111 4.85 3.88 7.77
CA VAL A 111 6.28 3.83 7.44
C VAL A 111 7.09 3.54 8.69
N THR A 112 7.97 2.56 8.59
CA THR A 112 8.95 2.24 9.62
C THR A 112 10.35 2.37 9.05
N VAL A 113 11.26 2.96 9.82
CA VAL A 113 12.65 3.14 9.38
C VAL A 113 13.59 2.55 10.41
N GLN A 114 14.34 1.53 9.97
CA GLN A 114 15.41 0.92 10.76
C GLN A 114 16.74 1.44 10.25
N ARG A 115 17.49 2.11 11.13
CA ARG A 115 18.84 2.56 10.81
C ARG A 115 19.83 1.42 11.03
N ALA A 116 20.62 1.09 10.01
CA ALA A 116 21.77 0.22 10.17
C ALA A 116 23.05 0.99 9.83
N GLN A 117 24.20 0.37 10.12
CA GLN A 117 25.51 1.03 9.98
C GLN A 117 25.78 1.53 8.55
N VAL A 118 25.30 0.81 7.54
CA VAL A 118 25.57 1.11 6.11
C VAL A 118 24.35 1.63 5.39
N TRP A 119 23.17 1.09 5.68
CA TRP A 119 21.92 1.41 5.00
C TRP A 119 20.81 1.68 6.02
N ASN A 120 19.92 2.59 5.70
CA ASN A 120 18.64 2.74 6.34
C ASN A 120 17.60 1.92 5.57
N VAL A 121 16.87 1.09 6.30
CA VAL A 121 15.81 0.23 5.76
C VAL A 121 14.48 0.94 5.98
N VAL A 122 13.86 1.39 4.89
CA VAL A 122 12.55 2.06 4.91
C VAL A 122 11.52 1.04 4.46
N THR A 123 10.61 0.67 5.35
CA THR A 123 9.54 -0.29 5.07
C THR A 123 8.20 0.40 5.16
N VAL A 124 7.44 0.34 4.08
CA VAL A 124 6.04 0.79 4.04
C VAL A 124 5.14 -0.44 4.13
N THR A 125 4.21 -0.40 5.08
CA THR A 125 3.26 -1.48 5.37
C THR A 125 1.84 -1.02 5.07
N ALA A 126 1.09 -1.85 4.35
CA ALA A 126 -0.36 -1.72 4.23
C ALA A 126 -1.02 -3.06 4.53
N CYS A 127 -2.20 -3.02 5.14
CA CYS A 127 -2.98 -4.20 5.44
C CYS A 127 -4.44 -4.01 5.07
N THR A 128 -5.08 -5.12 4.69
CA THR A 128 -6.48 -5.18 4.33
C THR A 128 -7.28 -5.95 5.37
N LYS A 129 -8.56 -5.61 5.49
CA LYS A 129 -9.51 -6.28 6.36
C LYS A 129 -9.68 -7.75 5.98
N PRO A 130 -9.97 -8.62 6.95
CA PRO A 130 -10.33 -10.00 6.69
C PRO A 130 -11.63 -10.08 5.89
N LEU A 131 -11.68 -10.97 4.90
CA LEU A 131 -12.90 -11.28 4.17
C LEU A 131 -13.70 -12.32 4.97
N THR A 132 -14.88 -11.94 5.47
CA THR A 132 -15.78 -12.82 6.20
C THR A 132 -16.96 -13.21 5.32
N LEU A 133 -16.91 -14.43 4.78
CA LEU A 133 -18.02 -15.07 4.10
C LEU A 133 -18.68 -16.09 5.04
N PRO A 134 -19.99 -16.40 4.88
CA PRO A 134 -20.72 -17.31 5.76
C PRO A 134 -20.10 -18.71 5.97
N LEU A 135 -19.17 -19.13 5.11
CA LEU A 135 -18.48 -20.42 5.15
C LEU A 135 -16.95 -20.32 5.08
N TYR A 136 -16.38 -19.10 5.06
CA TYR A 136 -14.95 -18.89 4.91
C TYR A 136 -14.49 -17.56 5.49
N THR A 137 -13.45 -17.57 6.33
CA THR A 137 -12.79 -16.38 6.85
C THR A 137 -11.35 -16.32 6.37
N SER A 138 -11.03 -15.27 5.61
CA SER A 138 -9.65 -14.96 5.25
C SER A 138 -9.00 -14.09 6.33
N PRO A 139 -7.73 -14.31 6.71
CA PRO A 139 -7.03 -13.47 7.69
C PRO A 139 -6.67 -12.06 7.19
N GLY A 140 -7.08 -11.66 5.99
CA GLY A 140 -6.67 -10.40 5.36
C GLY A 140 -5.25 -10.50 4.76
N PHE A 141 -4.90 -9.56 3.88
CA PHE A 141 -3.58 -9.52 3.26
C PHE A 141 -2.74 -8.41 3.88
N VAL A 142 -1.45 -8.68 4.05
CA VAL A 142 -0.46 -7.71 4.54
C VAL A 142 0.63 -7.60 3.48
N PHE A 143 0.86 -6.38 3.03
CA PHE A 143 1.87 -6.06 2.01
C PHE A 143 2.92 -5.14 2.61
N CYS A 144 4.18 -5.46 2.36
CA CYS A 144 5.30 -4.57 2.66
C CYS A 144 6.14 -4.36 1.44
N SER A 145 6.59 -3.13 1.26
CA SER A 145 7.66 -2.80 0.33
C SER A 145 8.77 -2.12 1.09
N THR A 146 9.95 -2.72 0.99
CA THR A 146 11.16 -2.28 1.69
C THR A 146 12.14 -1.72 0.67
N LYS A 147 12.66 -0.53 0.97
CA LYS A 147 13.68 0.15 0.18
C LYS A 147 14.89 0.45 1.05
N TYR A 148 16.07 0.32 0.44
CA TYR A 148 17.34 0.58 1.10
C TYR A 148 17.86 1.96 0.70
N VAL A 149 18.18 2.77 1.69
CA VAL A 149 18.69 4.13 1.53
C VAL A 149 20.10 4.19 2.11
N PRO A 150 21.11 4.73 1.41
CA PRO A 150 22.44 4.89 1.98
C PRO A 150 22.41 5.68 3.29
N ASN A 151 23.16 5.20 4.29
CA ASN A 151 23.30 5.95 5.52
C ASN A 151 24.05 7.27 5.27
N ARG A 152 23.76 8.28 6.09
CA ARG A 152 24.25 9.66 5.95
C ARG A 152 25.77 9.80 6.00
N ASP A 153 26.45 8.94 6.77
CA ASP A 153 27.91 8.95 6.93
C ASP A 153 28.65 8.42 5.69
N ARG A 154 27.92 8.01 4.64
CA ARG A 154 28.47 7.66 3.33
C ARG A 154 28.11 8.77 2.36
N PRO A 155 29.08 9.58 1.87
CA PRO A 155 28.79 10.72 1.01
C PRO A 155 28.09 10.26 -0.26
N ILE A 156 26.97 10.92 -0.61
CA ILE A 156 26.34 10.74 -1.91
C ILE A 156 27.27 11.40 -2.94
N ALA A 157 28.01 10.59 -3.69
CA ALA A 157 28.65 11.04 -4.92
C ALA A 157 27.56 11.29 -5.97
N PHE A 158 26.88 12.44 -5.90
CA PHE A 158 26.17 12.99 -7.05
C PHE A 158 27.24 13.46 -8.04
N VAL A 159 27.72 12.54 -8.88
CA VAL A 159 28.43 12.94 -10.10
C VAL A 159 27.37 13.50 -11.02
N LEU A 160 27.13 14.81 -10.95
CA LEU A 160 26.35 15.51 -11.95
C LEU A 160 27.09 15.33 -13.29
N PRO A 161 26.44 14.82 -14.36
CA PRO A 161 27.06 14.80 -15.67
C PRO A 161 27.41 16.25 -16.05
N GLY A 162 28.71 16.58 -16.09
CA GLY A 162 29.23 17.91 -16.44
C GLY A 162 29.60 18.85 -15.29
N GLY A 163 29.47 18.44 -14.02
CA GLY A 163 29.94 19.25 -12.89
C GLY A 163 31.38 18.91 -12.50
N SER A 164 32.36 19.68 -12.99
CA SER A 164 33.75 19.57 -12.53
C SER A 164 33.85 20.00 -11.07
N SER A 165 34.23 19.06 -10.20
CA SER A 165 34.65 19.30 -8.82
C SER A 165 35.94 20.13 -8.82
N HIS A 166 35.86 21.35 -8.29
CA HIS A 166 37.01 22.09 -7.77
C HIS A 166 37.29 21.68 -6.33
#